data_AF-A0A2M7TU63-F1
#
_entry.id   AF-A0A2M7TU63-F1
#
_cell.length_a   1.000
_cell.length_b   1.000
_cell.length_c   1.000
_cell.angle_alpha   90.00
_cell.angle_beta   90.00
_cell.angle_gamma   90.00
#
_symmetry.space_group_name_H-M   'P 1'
#
loop_
_entity.id
_entity.type
_entity.pdbx_description
1 polymer ?
#
loop_
_entity_poly.entity_id
_entity_poly.type
_entity_poly.pdbx_seq_one_letter_code
_entity_poly.pdbx_strand_id
1 'polypeptide(L)'
;MKTNIVTRKVMPLLTMILIVFLVWVMIWFFKGGSFKLYASIFFGLYNITGQVWVSVLLIGIVQNIVFLPLRFIGMRLSSSFKDFEEELEKTKEDRQYFLFTERVKKGDPTIVFYIFSFVLNAIAFFSAGRIFLIDFYSQKLDPNYLYKFIPYPEYPLVGTNFNFPFLKITETVSLPWSTIILVWVGVTVFLAVLKLLWRMGRLFLTKNKKILKARIGYNRLLFTIGGFGGTLLVASIIILRNIPVEFTPWLLIADLTRQNTTMNTITAIGTFLTVMHASYTRHRIDVAIAEKRGIPGDIIYKVFKEKMEQSFKNAVILGIGAFLITNQIPCAFELSVATFEVLYILSPYTFDKLLIRAGAGGWADQRVEEVVVTETEKLENNLG
;
A
#
# COMPACT_ATOMS: atom_id res chain seq x y z
N MET A 1 -45.29 -10.88 34.54
CA MET A 1 -44.14 -9.95 34.50
C MET A 1 -42.87 -10.81 34.48
N LYS A 2 -42.34 -11.15 33.29
CA LYS A 2 -41.11 -11.93 33.16
C LYS A 2 -39.93 -10.98 33.26
N THR A 3 -39.21 -11.04 34.38
CA THR A 3 -37.94 -10.33 34.58
C THR A 3 -36.92 -10.86 33.58
N ASN A 4 -36.58 -10.04 32.58
CA ASN A 4 -35.40 -10.25 31.74
C ASN A 4 -34.18 -10.13 32.64
N ILE A 5 -33.64 -11.28 33.04
CA ILE A 5 -32.32 -11.36 33.64
C ILE A 5 -31.34 -10.97 32.53
N VAL A 6 -30.84 -9.73 32.59
CA VAL A 6 -29.71 -9.30 31.78
C VAL A 6 -28.50 -10.10 32.26
N THR A 7 -28.29 -11.26 31.63
CA THR A 7 -27.05 -12.03 31.80
C THR A 7 -25.91 -11.11 31.40
N ARG A 8 -25.07 -10.71 32.37
CA ARG A 8 -23.79 -10.04 32.10
C ARG A 8 -23.03 -10.92 31.12
N LYS A 9 -23.01 -10.51 29.85
CA LYS A 9 -22.31 -11.23 28.79
C LYS A 9 -20.82 -11.11 29.09
N VAL A 10 -20.26 -12.13 29.73
CA VAL A 10 -18.84 -12.20 30.07
C VAL A 10 -18.07 -12.20 28.74
N MET A 11 -17.13 -11.27 28.58
CA MET A 11 -16.31 -11.19 27.37
C MET A 11 -15.53 -12.50 27.18
N PRO A 12 -15.31 -12.95 25.92
CA PRO A 12 -14.47 -14.10 25.66
C PRO A 12 -13.08 -13.93 26.29
N LEU A 13 -12.55 -14.99 26.90
CA LEU A 13 -11.26 -14.98 27.61
C LEU A 13 -10.11 -14.52 26.70
N LEU A 14 -10.12 -14.92 25.43
CA LEU A 14 -9.16 -14.47 24.43
C LEU A 14 -9.18 -12.94 24.25
N THR A 15 -10.37 -12.35 24.17
CA THR A 15 -10.57 -10.91 24.03
C THR A 15 -10.07 -10.17 25.26
N MET A 16 -10.33 -10.71 26.46
CA MET A 16 -9.82 -10.15 27.71
C MET A 16 -8.28 -10.17 27.74
N ILE A 17 -7.65 -11.28 27.36
CA ILE A 17 -6.19 -11.39 27.26
C ILE A 17 -5.64 -10.37 26.27
N LEU A 18 -6.24 -10.24 25.09
CA LEU A 18 -5.82 -9.28 24.06
C LEU A 18 -5.93 -7.83 24.55
N ILE A 19 -7.01 -7.46 25.25
CA ILE A 19 -7.18 -6.12 25.81
C ILE A 19 -6.14 -5.84 26.90
N VAL A 20 -5.94 -6.78 27.83
CA VAL A 20 -4.92 -6.63 28.88
C VAL A 20 -3.53 -6.48 28.27
N PHE A 21 -3.22 -7.30 27.28
CA PHE A 21 -1.94 -7.23 26.57
C PHE A 21 -1.79 -5.93 25.77
N LEU A 22 -2.86 -5.44 25.12
CA LEU A 22 -2.89 -4.15 24.43
C LEU A 22 -2.59 -2.99 25.39
N VAL A 23 -3.27 -2.96 26.54
CA VAL A 23 -3.06 -1.92 27.57
C VAL A 23 -1.62 -1.99 28.10
N TRP A 24 -1.12 -3.20 28.36
CA TRP A 24 0.26 -3.40 28.80
C TRP A 24 1.28 -2.89 27.77
N VAL A 25 1.10 -3.24 26.48
CA VAL A 25 1.93 -2.76 25.37
C VAL A 25 1.88 -1.23 25.25
N MET A 26 0.70 -0.63 25.41
CA MET A 26 0.53 0.83 25.36
C MET A 26 1.25 1.53 26.53
N ILE A 27 1.14 1.01 27.74
CA ILE A 27 1.88 1.53 28.90
C ILE A 27 3.38 1.40 28.68
N TRP A 28 3.83 0.26 28.15
CA TRP A 28 5.23 0.01 27.83
C TRP A 28 5.76 0.95 26.74
N PHE A 29 4.95 1.22 25.71
CA PHE A 29 5.24 2.21 24.66
C PHE A 29 5.44 3.61 25.24
N PHE A 30 4.48 4.12 26.02
CA PHE A 30 4.56 5.46 26.60
C PHE A 30 5.69 5.63 27.61
N LYS A 31 6.12 4.54 28.27
CA LYS A 31 7.34 4.53 29.11
C LYS A 31 8.65 4.52 28.31
N GLY A 32 8.59 4.54 26.97
CA GLY A 32 9.75 4.51 26.09
C GLY A 32 10.35 3.12 25.87
N GLY A 33 9.65 2.05 26.28
CA GLY A 33 10.13 0.68 26.15
C GLY A 33 10.32 0.25 24.70
N SER A 34 9.41 0.64 23.80
CA SER A 34 9.50 0.34 22.37
C SER A 34 10.70 1.00 21.71
N PHE A 35 10.97 2.26 22.06
CA PHE A 35 12.15 2.99 21.58
C PHE A 35 13.42 2.32 22.07
N LYS A 36 13.48 1.96 23.36
CA LYS A 36 14.61 1.23 23.94
C LYS A 36 14.86 -0.11 23.26
N LEU A 37 13.80 -0.86 22.97
CA LEU A 37 13.90 -2.13 22.25
C LEU A 37 14.45 -1.92 20.83
N TYR A 38 13.86 -1.01 20.07
CA TYR A 38 14.29 -0.74 18.70
C TYR A 38 15.74 -0.21 18.64
N ALA A 39 16.11 0.71 19.52
CA ALA A 39 17.48 1.24 19.60
C ALA A 39 18.47 0.12 19.94
N SER A 40 18.13 -0.72 20.92
CA SER A 40 18.96 -1.88 21.30
C SER A 40 19.15 -2.87 20.16
N ILE A 41 18.10 -3.15 19.38
CA ILE A 41 18.20 -4.02 18.19
C ILE A 41 19.10 -3.35 17.14
N PHE A 42 18.87 -2.07 16.84
CA PHE A 42 19.67 -1.32 15.88
C PHE A 42 21.16 -1.32 16.24
N PHE A 43 21.50 -0.95 17.48
CA PHE A 43 22.90 -0.92 17.92
C PHE A 43 23.51 -2.30 18.09
N GLY A 44 22.71 -3.32 18.44
CA GLY A 44 23.15 -4.71 18.39
C GLY A 44 23.55 -5.14 16.98
N LEU A 45 22.74 -4.81 15.97
CA LEU A 45 23.05 -5.07 14.56
C LEU A 45 24.24 -4.24 14.07
N TYR A 46 24.35 -2.99 14.52
CA TYR A 46 25.50 -2.14 14.21
C TYR A 46 26.79 -2.68 14.79
N ASN A 47 26.79 -3.17 16.03
CA ASN A 47 27.96 -3.79 16.64
C ASN A 47 28.42 -5.04 15.88
N ILE A 48 27.51 -5.76 15.23
CA ILE A 48 27.84 -6.94 14.41
C ILE A 48 28.35 -6.53 13.03
N THR A 49 27.75 -5.52 12.40
CA THR A 49 28.01 -5.17 11.00
C THR A 49 29.06 -4.08 10.80
N GLY A 50 29.26 -3.22 11.80
CA GLY A 50 30.10 -2.02 11.71
C GLY A 50 29.62 -1.00 10.68
N GLN A 51 28.39 -1.11 10.17
CA GLN A 51 27.87 -0.28 9.08
C GLN A 51 26.43 0.12 9.37
N VAL A 52 26.17 1.42 9.46
CA VAL A 52 24.83 1.96 9.69
C VAL A 52 23.85 1.51 8.60
N TRP A 53 24.20 1.63 7.32
CA TRP A 53 23.28 1.29 6.22
C TRP A 53 22.86 -0.19 6.25
N VAL A 54 23.78 -1.11 6.57
CA VAL A 54 23.47 -2.54 6.71
C VAL A 54 22.52 -2.76 7.89
N SER A 55 22.77 -2.09 9.00
CA SER A 55 21.93 -2.18 10.21
C SER A 55 20.50 -1.69 9.95
N VAL A 56 20.34 -0.63 9.16
CA VAL A 56 19.03 -0.13 8.70
C VAL A 56 18.30 -1.15 7.83
N LEU A 57 19.00 -1.86 6.94
CA LEU A 57 18.37 -2.93 6.15
C LEU A 57 17.97 -4.12 7.04
N LEU A 58 18.87 -4.54 7.92
CA LEU A 58 18.66 -5.68 8.80
C LEU A 58 17.52 -5.46 9.79
N ILE A 59 17.32 -4.23 10.29
CA ILE A 59 16.20 -3.96 11.19
C ILE A 59 14.85 -4.17 10.48
N GLY A 60 14.76 -3.86 9.19
CA GLY A 60 13.56 -4.13 8.39
C GLY A 60 13.30 -5.63 8.24
N ILE A 61 14.35 -6.41 8.02
CA ILE A 61 14.29 -7.88 7.97
C ILE A 61 13.86 -8.47 9.31
N VAL A 62 14.50 -8.05 10.40
CA VAL A 62 14.17 -8.50 11.77
C VAL A 62 12.73 -8.15 12.11
N GLN A 63 12.29 -6.92 11.83
CA GLN A 63 10.92 -6.49 12.05
C GLN A 63 9.92 -7.37 11.27
N ASN A 64 10.22 -7.70 10.01
CA ASN A 64 9.36 -8.56 9.19
C ASN A 64 9.26 -9.99 9.75
N ILE A 65 10.37 -10.54 10.27
CA ILE A 65 10.40 -11.86 10.93
C ILE A 65 9.57 -11.83 12.22
N VAL A 66 9.77 -10.81 13.06
CA VAL A 66 9.04 -10.65 14.33
C VAL A 66 7.54 -10.49 14.12
N PHE A 67 7.12 -9.85 13.03
CA PHE A 67 5.69 -9.70 12.69
C PHE A 67 5.07 -10.89 11.96
N LEU A 68 5.85 -11.91 11.59
CA LEU A 68 5.34 -13.09 10.87
C LEU A 68 4.23 -13.84 11.65
N PRO A 69 4.35 -14.10 12.98
CA PRO A 69 3.28 -14.72 13.75
C PRO A 69 1.99 -13.89 13.76
N LEU A 70 2.11 -12.56 13.86
CA LEU A 70 0.97 -11.66 13.83
C LEU A 70 0.25 -11.72 12.47
N ARG A 71 1.01 -11.78 11.37
CA ARG A 71 0.45 -11.98 10.02
C ARG A 71 -0.28 -13.32 9.89
N PHE A 72 0.27 -14.39 10.47
CA PHE A 72 -0.37 -15.70 10.46
C PHE A 72 -1.73 -15.69 11.16
N ILE A 73 -1.81 -15.10 12.35
CA ILE A 73 -3.08 -14.96 13.09
C ILE A 73 -4.05 -14.05 12.33
N GLY A 74 -3.56 -12.94 11.77
CA GLY A 74 -4.38 -12.02 10.98
C GLY A 74 -5.00 -12.64 9.75
N MET A 75 -4.28 -13.52 9.03
CA MET A 75 -4.85 -14.25 7.91
C MET A 75 -5.95 -15.22 8.36
N ARG A 76 -5.75 -15.95 9.47
CA ARG A 76 -6.78 -16.86 10.01
C ARG A 76 -8.06 -16.13 10.42
N LEU A 77 -7.95 -14.90 10.90
CA LEU A 77 -9.08 -14.08 11.34
C LEU A 77 -9.68 -13.21 10.22
N SER A 78 -9.06 -13.19 9.04
CA SER A 78 -9.45 -12.25 7.97
C SER A 78 -10.80 -12.54 7.30
N SER A 79 -11.37 -13.75 7.46
CA SER A 79 -12.76 -14.03 7.09
C SER A 79 -13.72 -13.23 7.98
N SER A 80 -13.59 -13.39 9.29
CA SER A 80 -14.41 -12.68 10.27
C SER A 80 -14.29 -11.15 10.18
N PHE A 81 -13.15 -10.62 9.71
CA PHE A 81 -12.99 -9.20 9.40
C PHE A 81 -13.78 -8.75 8.18
N LYS A 82 -13.76 -9.55 7.13
CA LYS A 82 -14.48 -9.25 5.90
C LYS A 82 -15.98 -9.37 6.09
N ASP A 83 -16.43 -10.41 6.78
CA ASP A 83 -17.84 -10.58 7.16
C ASP A 83 -18.33 -9.34 7.94
N PHE A 84 -17.47 -8.78 8.78
CA PHE A 84 -17.75 -7.56 9.53
C PHE A 84 -17.71 -6.29 8.67
N GLU A 85 -16.74 -6.16 7.77
CA GLU A 85 -16.62 -5.05 6.82
C GLU A 85 -17.83 -5.01 5.88
N GLU A 86 -18.27 -6.15 5.37
CA GLU A 86 -19.48 -6.27 4.56
C GLU A 86 -20.76 -5.94 5.35
N GLU A 87 -20.86 -6.39 6.60
CA GLU A 87 -21.99 -6.01 7.48
C GLU A 87 -22.00 -4.50 7.74
N LEU A 88 -20.84 -3.88 7.88
CA LEU A 88 -20.68 -2.42 7.99
C LEU A 88 -21.10 -1.70 6.69
N GLU A 89 -20.63 -2.15 5.52
CA GLU A 89 -20.96 -1.55 4.23
C GLU A 89 -22.46 -1.65 3.88
N LYS A 90 -23.11 -2.76 4.27
CA LYS A 90 -24.56 -2.96 4.10
C LYS A 90 -25.38 -2.13 5.11
N THR A 91 -24.76 -1.65 6.18
CA THR A 91 -25.40 -0.83 7.21
C THR A 91 -25.31 0.65 6.84
N LYS A 92 -26.42 1.39 7.00
CA LYS A 92 -26.45 2.85 6.76
C LYS A 92 -25.41 3.56 7.64
N GLU A 93 -24.76 4.60 7.10
CA GLU A 93 -23.65 5.34 7.75
C GLU A 93 -23.96 5.79 9.19
N ASP A 94 -25.21 6.16 9.48
CA ASP A 94 -25.69 6.56 10.81
C ASP A 94 -25.68 5.43 11.86
N ARG A 95 -25.66 4.17 11.43
CA ARG A 95 -25.68 2.98 12.29
C ARG A 95 -24.37 2.19 12.30
N GLN A 96 -23.43 2.50 11.42
CA GLN A 96 -22.12 1.84 11.37
C GLN A 96 -21.35 1.96 12.69
N TYR A 97 -21.34 3.15 13.28
CA TYR A 97 -20.71 3.40 14.58
C TYR A 97 -21.30 2.55 15.71
N PHE A 98 -22.64 2.39 15.70
CA PHE A 98 -23.34 1.58 16.70
C PHE A 98 -22.99 0.09 16.56
N LEU A 99 -23.00 -0.43 15.33
CA LEU A 99 -22.67 -1.83 15.03
C LEU A 99 -21.22 -2.16 15.41
N PHE A 100 -20.29 -1.25 15.11
CA PHE A 100 -18.89 -1.37 15.53
C PHE A 100 -18.77 -1.40 17.06
N THR A 101 -19.37 -0.42 17.74
CA THR A 101 -19.32 -0.32 19.21
C THR A 101 -19.95 -1.52 19.88
N GLU A 102 -21.04 -2.06 19.31
CA GLU A 102 -21.72 -3.24 19.83
C GLU A 102 -20.87 -4.50 19.71
N ARG A 103 -20.20 -4.72 18.57
CA ARG A 103 -19.29 -5.86 18.40
C ARG A 103 -18.05 -5.76 19.29
N VAL A 104 -17.49 -4.56 19.47
CA VAL A 104 -16.40 -4.33 20.43
C VAL A 104 -16.87 -4.61 21.87
N LYS A 105 -18.06 -4.14 22.27
CA LYS A 105 -18.63 -4.41 23.60
C LYS A 105 -18.96 -5.89 23.82
N LYS A 106 -19.35 -6.61 22.77
CA LYS A 106 -19.55 -8.07 22.79
C LYS A 106 -18.22 -8.83 22.89
N GLY A 107 -17.08 -8.15 22.71
CA GLY A 107 -15.75 -8.72 22.81
C GLY A 107 -15.43 -9.63 21.64
N ASP A 108 -15.78 -9.24 20.40
CA ASP A 108 -15.39 -9.99 19.21
C ASP A 108 -13.84 -10.08 19.13
N PRO A 109 -13.25 -11.28 19.29
CA PRO A 109 -11.79 -11.45 19.34
C PRO A 109 -11.13 -11.05 18.03
N THR A 110 -11.87 -11.13 16.91
CA THR A 110 -11.44 -10.67 15.60
C THR A 110 -11.17 -9.17 15.70
N ILE A 111 -12.19 -8.34 15.93
CA ILE A 111 -12.04 -6.87 15.96
C ILE A 111 -10.95 -6.42 16.93
N VAL A 112 -10.89 -7.01 18.12
CA VAL A 112 -9.87 -6.68 19.11
C VAL A 112 -8.47 -7.04 18.63
N PHE A 113 -8.29 -8.18 17.95
CA PHE A 113 -7.02 -8.55 17.35
C PHE A 113 -6.56 -7.57 16.25
N TYR A 114 -7.47 -7.00 15.46
CA TYR A 114 -7.10 -5.99 14.45
C TYR A 114 -6.71 -4.67 15.08
N ILE A 115 -7.47 -4.19 16.07
CA ILE A 115 -7.08 -3.01 16.84
C ILE A 115 -5.69 -3.25 17.42
N PHE A 116 -5.45 -4.43 17.99
CA PHE A 116 -4.16 -4.80 18.53
C PHE A 116 -3.04 -4.83 17.49
N SER A 117 -3.27 -5.47 16.34
CA SER A 117 -2.31 -5.54 15.24
C SER A 117 -1.99 -4.14 14.68
N PHE A 118 -3.02 -3.30 14.52
CA PHE A 118 -2.88 -1.91 14.10
C PHE A 118 -2.02 -1.12 15.09
N VAL A 119 -2.32 -1.20 16.40
CA VAL A 119 -1.56 -0.51 17.44
C VAL A 119 -0.11 -0.97 17.49
N LEU A 120 0.17 -2.27 17.38
CA LEU A 120 1.55 -2.77 17.31
C LEU A 120 2.31 -2.24 16.09
N ASN A 121 1.68 -2.26 14.91
CA ASN A 121 2.29 -1.72 13.69
C ASN A 121 2.55 -0.22 13.81
N ALA A 122 1.62 0.54 14.41
CA ALA A 122 1.79 1.96 14.66
C ALA A 122 2.94 2.22 15.65
N ILE A 123 3.02 1.47 16.76
CA ILE A 123 4.11 1.57 17.74
C ILE A 123 5.46 1.28 17.09
N ALA A 124 5.55 0.24 16.27
CA ALA A 124 6.75 -0.10 15.51
C ALA A 124 7.16 1.03 14.57
N PHE A 125 6.20 1.57 13.80
CA PHE A 125 6.43 2.68 12.88
C PHE A 125 6.92 3.94 13.62
N PHE A 126 6.25 4.34 14.71
CA PHE A 126 6.66 5.50 15.51
C PHE A 126 8.03 5.29 16.18
N SER A 127 8.34 4.07 16.64
CA SER A 127 9.62 3.77 17.29
C SER A 127 10.77 3.79 16.28
N ALA A 128 10.58 3.18 15.11
CA ALA A 128 11.55 3.22 14.00
C ALA A 128 11.75 4.66 13.50
N GLY A 129 10.64 5.38 13.26
CA GLY A 129 10.67 6.78 12.87
C GLY A 129 11.41 7.64 13.89
N ARG A 130 11.09 7.51 15.19
CA ARG A 130 11.77 8.28 16.24
C ARG A 130 13.28 8.03 16.27
N ILE A 131 13.73 6.80 16.06
CA ILE A 131 15.17 6.51 15.97
C ILE A 131 15.73 7.26 14.76
N PHE A 132 15.23 7.02 13.56
CA PHE A 132 15.80 7.62 12.33
C PHE A 132 15.64 9.14 12.22
N LEU A 133 14.71 9.73 12.96
CA LEU A 133 14.49 11.18 13.00
C LEU A 133 15.32 11.88 14.07
N ILE A 134 15.69 11.20 15.15
CA ILE A 134 16.68 11.73 16.08
C ILE A 134 18.01 11.69 15.32
N ASP A 135 18.76 12.78 15.33
CA ASP A 135 20.09 12.84 14.71
C ASP A 135 21.11 12.06 15.57
N PHE A 136 20.82 10.79 15.88
CA PHE A 136 21.70 9.90 16.64
C PHE A 136 22.93 9.49 15.83
N TYR A 137 23.01 9.93 14.56
CA TYR A 137 24.19 9.76 13.74
C TYR A 137 25.30 10.74 14.15
N SER A 138 24.92 11.96 14.54
CA SER A 138 25.85 12.97 15.02
C SER A 138 25.82 13.14 16.55
N GLN A 139 24.67 12.90 17.19
CA GLN A 139 24.46 13.05 18.62
C GLN A 139 24.50 11.72 19.35
N LYS A 140 25.20 11.69 20.48
CA LYS A 140 25.27 10.51 21.36
C LYS A 140 23.88 10.21 21.92
N LEU A 141 23.38 8.99 21.69
CA LEU A 141 22.16 8.52 22.32
C LEU A 141 22.39 8.34 23.83
N ASP A 142 21.45 8.75 24.69
CA ASP A 142 21.58 8.45 26.12
C ASP A 142 21.67 6.90 26.32
N PRO A 143 22.74 6.37 26.95
CA PRO A 143 22.92 4.94 27.22
C PRO A 143 21.73 4.28 27.93
N ASN A 144 20.91 5.05 28.66
CA ASN A 144 19.70 4.55 29.32
C ASN A 144 18.66 3.99 28.33
N TYR A 145 18.70 4.43 27.07
CA TYR A 145 17.87 3.92 25.98
C TYR A 145 18.40 2.61 25.36
N LEU A 146 19.49 2.05 25.86
CA LEU A 146 19.98 0.73 25.47
C LEU A 146 19.80 -0.28 26.61
N TYR A 147 19.59 -1.54 26.24
CA TYR A 147 19.72 -2.62 27.21
C TYR A 147 21.20 -2.82 27.57
N LYS A 148 21.46 -3.16 28.84
CA LYS A 148 22.83 -3.27 29.39
C LYS A 148 23.75 -4.24 28.66
N PHE A 149 23.18 -5.22 27.95
CA PHE A 149 23.93 -6.23 27.21
C PHE A 149 24.29 -5.79 25.78
N ILE A 150 23.80 -4.64 25.31
CA ILE A 150 24.16 -4.09 24.00
C ILE A 150 25.38 -3.20 24.18
N PRO A 151 26.49 -3.47 23.46
CA PRO A 151 27.65 -2.59 23.46
C PRO A 151 27.26 -1.19 22.99
N TYR A 152 27.71 -0.18 23.75
CA TYR A 152 27.54 1.20 23.35
C TYR A 152 28.51 1.51 22.20
N PRO A 153 28.05 2.06 21.07
CA PRO A 153 28.88 2.27 19.91
C PRO A 153 29.89 3.40 20.11
N GLU A 154 30.98 3.34 19.36
CA GLU A 154 31.88 4.49 19.21
C GLU A 154 31.27 5.51 18.24
N TYR A 155 31.36 6.78 18.62
CA TYR A 155 30.83 7.91 17.85
C TYR A 155 31.98 8.73 17.25
N PRO A 156 31.81 9.32 16.05
CA PRO A 156 30.62 9.28 15.20
C PRO A 156 30.40 7.90 14.55
N LEU A 157 29.14 7.55 14.30
CA LEU A 157 28.82 6.27 13.67
C LEU A 157 29.37 6.21 12.23
N VAL A 158 29.91 5.06 11.83
CA VAL A 158 30.48 4.85 10.49
C VAL A 158 29.52 4.10 9.58
N GLY A 159 29.76 4.17 8.26
CA GLY A 159 28.93 3.48 7.29
C GLY A 159 27.56 4.15 7.09
N THR A 160 27.50 5.47 7.19
CA THR A 160 26.30 6.26 6.90
C THR A 160 26.07 6.46 5.40
N ASN A 161 27.10 6.28 4.56
CA ASN A 161 26.98 6.39 3.12
C ASN A 161 26.46 5.07 2.53
N PHE A 162 25.23 5.10 2.04
CA PHE A 162 24.64 4.00 1.29
C PHE A 162 24.98 4.15 -0.20
N ASN A 163 25.62 3.14 -0.75
CA ASN A 163 26.06 3.10 -2.14
C ASN A 163 25.07 2.28 -2.96
N PHE A 164 24.22 2.95 -3.74
CA PHE A 164 23.21 2.31 -4.57
C PHE A 164 23.63 2.34 -6.05
N PRO A 165 23.69 1.18 -6.74
CA PRO A 165 23.92 1.16 -8.17
C PRO A 165 22.71 1.79 -8.87
N PHE A 166 22.94 2.90 -9.57
CA PHE A 166 21.92 3.66 -10.27
C PHE A 166 22.35 3.95 -11.71
N LEU A 167 21.41 4.46 -12.50
CA LEU A 167 21.68 4.91 -13.87
C LEU A 167 21.55 6.43 -13.89
N LYS A 168 22.66 7.12 -14.18
CA LYS A 168 22.62 8.55 -14.42
C LYS A 168 22.33 8.79 -15.89
N ILE A 169 21.30 9.59 -16.15
CA ILE A 169 21.01 10.11 -17.49
C ILE A 169 22.10 11.14 -17.80
N THR A 170 22.97 10.85 -18.76
CA THR A 170 24.06 11.75 -19.18
C THR A 170 23.63 12.68 -20.29
N GLU A 171 22.79 12.17 -21.19
CA GLU A 171 22.31 12.92 -22.33
C GLU A 171 20.80 12.77 -22.48
N THR A 172 20.13 13.91 -22.68
CA THR A 172 18.72 13.97 -23.02
C THR A 172 18.57 14.61 -24.38
N VAL A 173 17.78 13.99 -25.25
CA VAL A 173 17.37 14.61 -26.51
C VAL A 173 16.03 15.30 -26.29
N SER A 174 16.01 16.59 -26.61
CA SER A 174 14.77 17.36 -26.65
C SER A 174 14.18 17.30 -28.04
N LEU A 175 12.96 16.77 -28.17
CA LEU A 175 12.26 16.85 -29.45
C LEU A 175 12.03 18.33 -29.85
N PRO A 176 12.15 18.65 -31.15
CA PRO A 176 11.80 19.98 -31.65
C PRO A 176 10.36 20.34 -31.28
N TRP A 177 10.13 21.61 -30.93
CA TRP A 177 8.79 22.10 -30.62
C TRP A 177 7.81 21.89 -31.76
N SER A 178 8.28 21.96 -33.01
CA SER A 178 7.48 21.64 -34.19
C SER A 178 6.92 20.22 -34.14
N THR A 179 7.74 19.23 -33.77
CA THR A 179 7.32 17.83 -33.63
C THR A 179 6.34 17.65 -32.48
N ILE A 180 6.61 18.25 -31.32
CA ILE A 180 5.73 18.15 -30.14
C ILE A 180 4.35 18.77 -30.43
N ILE A 181 4.33 19.97 -31.03
CA ILE A 181 3.11 20.66 -31.42
C ILE A 181 2.38 19.86 -32.50
N LEU A 182 3.08 19.32 -33.50
CA LEU A 182 2.47 18.52 -34.57
C LEU A 182 1.81 17.25 -34.00
N VAL A 183 2.47 16.56 -33.06
CA VAL A 183 1.89 15.41 -32.36
C VAL A 183 0.62 15.81 -31.62
N TRP A 184 0.64 16.91 -30.86
CA TRP A 184 -0.54 17.36 -30.11
C TRP A 184 -1.67 17.87 -31.00
N VAL A 185 -1.37 18.63 -32.04
CA VAL A 185 -2.34 19.05 -33.06
C VAL A 185 -2.93 17.81 -33.73
N GLY A 186 -2.10 16.82 -34.10
CA GLY A 186 -2.54 15.55 -34.65
C GLY A 186 -3.49 14.78 -33.72
N VAL A 187 -3.15 14.64 -32.44
CA VAL A 187 -4.02 14.03 -31.42
C VAL A 187 -5.34 14.79 -31.27
N THR A 188 -5.28 16.13 -31.24
CA THR A 188 -6.46 16.98 -31.07
C THR A 188 -7.38 16.89 -32.29
N VAL A 189 -6.81 16.94 -33.50
CA VAL A 189 -7.53 16.76 -34.77
C VAL A 189 -8.12 15.35 -34.84
N PHE A 190 -7.35 14.32 -34.49
CA PHE A 190 -7.83 12.94 -34.44
C PHE A 190 -9.05 12.79 -33.52
N LEU A 191 -8.97 13.33 -32.29
CA LEU A 191 -10.10 13.33 -31.36
C LEU A 191 -11.30 14.14 -31.88
N ALA A 192 -11.04 15.27 -32.56
CA ALA A 192 -12.08 16.09 -33.18
C ALA A 192 -12.78 15.35 -34.35
N VAL A 193 -12.03 14.65 -35.19
CA VAL A 193 -12.56 13.80 -36.27
C VAL A 193 -13.36 12.66 -35.68
N LEU A 194 -12.85 11.99 -34.64
CA LEU A 194 -13.57 10.93 -33.93
C LEU A 194 -14.92 11.44 -33.39
N LYS A 195 -14.93 12.66 -32.83
CA LYS A 195 -16.14 13.34 -32.34
C LYS A 195 -17.11 13.71 -33.46
N LEU A 196 -16.59 14.12 -34.61
CA LEU A 196 -17.39 14.48 -35.78
C LEU A 196 -18.02 13.23 -36.42
N LEU A 197 -17.24 12.17 -36.61
CA LEU A 197 -17.71 10.86 -37.07
C LEU A 197 -18.77 10.28 -36.13
N TRP A 198 -18.56 10.39 -34.81
CA TRP A 198 -19.56 10.01 -33.82
C TRP A 198 -20.85 10.85 -33.97
N ARG A 199 -20.73 12.16 -34.19
CA ARG A 199 -21.88 13.06 -34.38
C ARG A 199 -22.66 12.75 -35.66
N MET A 200 -21.98 12.36 -36.74
CA MET A 200 -22.60 11.93 -37.99
C MET A 200 -23.26 10.55 -37.83
N GLY A 201 -22.57 9.58 -37.25
CA GLY A 201 -23.11 8.25 -36.97
C GLY A 201 -24.32 8.29 -36.03
N ARG A 202 -24.36 9.25 -35.10
CA ARG A 202 -25.49 9.47 -34.19
C ARG A 202 -26.81 9.71 -34.94
N LEU A 203 -26.80 10.37 -36.10
CA LEU A 203 -28.02 10.65 -36.87
C LEU A 203 -28.66 9.36 -37.40
N PHE A 204 -27.86 8.37 -37.77
CA PHE A 204 -28.32 7.10 -38.33
C PHE A 204 -28.70 6.04 -37.27
N LEU A 205 -28.37 6.28 -36.00
CA LEU A 205 -28.36 5.25 -34.95
C LEU A 205 -29.27 5.54 -33.74
N THR A 206 -30.19 6.51 -33.87
CA THR A 206 -31.07 7.01 -32.79
C THR A 206 -32.07 5.98 -32.23
N LYS A 207 -32.35 4.88 -32.94
CA LYS A 207 -33.42 3.92 -32.56
C LYS A 207 -32.94 2.68 -31.78
N ASN A 208 -31.64 2.47 -31.55
CA ASN A 208 -31.13 1.21 -30.99
C ASN A 208 -30.65 1.34 -29.54
N LYS A 209 -31.26 0.57 -28.61
CA LYS A 209 -30.94 0.58 -27.17
C LYS A 209 -29.49 0.15 -26.86
N LYS A 210 -28.87 -0.74 -27.64
CA LYS A 210 -27.44 -1.14 -27.46
C LYS A 210 -26.47 0.04 -27.68
N ILE A 211 -26.87 1.01 -28.51
CA ILE A 211 -26.05 2.18 -28.86
C ILE A 211 -26.15 3.27 -27.79
N LEU A 212 -27.20 3.26 -26.96
CA LEU A 212 -27.33 4.15 -25.81
C LEU A 212 -26.18 3.93 -24.81
N LYS A 213 -25.83 2.66 -24.53
CA LYS A 213 -24.70 2.30 -23.66
C LYS A 213 -23.35 2.75 -24.26
N ALA A 214 -23.16 2.54 -25.56
CA ALA A 214 -21.98 3.02 -26.28
C ALA A 214 -21.88 4.56 -26.23
N ARG A 215 -23.00 5.27 -26.34
CA ARG A 215 -23.09 6.74 -26.25
C ARG A 215 -22.71 7.28 -24.88
N ILE A 216 -23.21 6.64 -23.81
CA ILE A 216 -22.86 7.01 -22.44
C ILE A 216 -21.36 6.77 -22.21
N GLY A 217 -20.83 5.62 -22.64
CA GLY A 217 -19.41 5.31 -22.56
C GLY A 217 -18.52 6.30 -23.31
N TYR A 218 -18.90 6.66 -24.54
CA TYR A 218 -18.15 7.62 -25.36
C TYR A 218 -18.14 9.03 -24.77
N ASN A 219 -19.30 9.52 -24.30
CA ASN A 219 -19.38 10.83 -23.66
C ASN A 219 -18.59 10.86 -22.34
N ARG A 220 -18.63 9.78 -21.55
CA ARG A 220 -17.83 9.66 -20.33
C ARG A 220 -16.33 9.67 -20.65
N LEU A 221 -15.91 8.95 -21.68
CA LEU A 221 -14.52 8.93 -22.16
C LEU A 221 -14.05 10.32 -22.64
N LEU A 222 -14.85 11.01 -23.43
CA LEU A 222 -14.54 12.39 -23.86
C LEU A 222 -14.48 13.37 -22.68
N PHE A 223 -15.35 13.22 -21.68
CA PHE A 223 -15.34 14.04 -20.48
C PHE A 223 -14.08 13.78 -19.64
N THR A 224 -13.71 12.52 -19.44
CA THR A 224 -12.49 12.14 -18.71
C THR A 224 -11.23 12.63 -19.42
N ILE A 225 -11.12 12.42 -20.75
CA ILE A 225 -9.97 12.88 -21.54
C ILE A 225 -9.94 14.41 -21.61
N GLY A 226 -11.10 15.07 -21.71
CA GLY A 226 -11.21 16.53 -21.72
C GLY A 226 -10.77 17.15 -20.40
N GLY A 227 -11.14 16.55 -19.26
CA GLY A 227 -10.75 17.01 -17.92
C GLY A 227 -9.25 16.80 -17.63
N PHE A 228 -8.64 15.75 -18.17
CA PHE A 228 -7.21 15.45 -17.99
C PHE A 228 -6.29 15.95 -19.12
N GLY A 229 -6.84 16.52 -20.18
CA GLY A 229 -6.10 16.87 -21.40
C GLY A 229 -4.97 17.87 -21.16
N GLY A 230 -5.22 18.91 -20.33
CA GLY A 230 -4.21 19.90 -19.98
C GLY A 230 -3.04 19.31 -19.17
N THR A 231 -3.34 18.48 -18.17
CA THR A 231 -2.32 17.76 -17.38
C THR A 231 -1.51 16.78 -18.22
N LEU A 232 -2.15 16.03 -19.12
CA LEU A 232 -1.45 15.14 -20.06
C LEU A 232 -0.56 15.93 -21.02
N LEU A 233 -1.01 17.09 -21.48
CA LEU A 233 -0.23 17.97 -22.34
C LEU A 233 1.03 18.45 -21.61
N VAL A 234 0.90 19.00 -20.41
CA VAL A 234 2.05 19.45 -19.61
C VAL A 234 3.01 18.29 -19.33
N ALA A 235 2.50 17.15 -18.86
CA ALA A 235 3.33 15.98 -18.58
C ALA A 235 4.05 15.46 -19.83
N SER A 236 3.36 15.37 -20.97
CA SER A 236 3.96 14.94 -22.23
C SER A 236 5.01 15.91 -22.74
N ILE A 237 4.83 17.23 -22.56
CA ILE A 237 5.84 18.22 -22.96
C ILE A 237 7.11 17.99 -22.15
N ILE A 238 6.98 17.81 -20.83
CA ILE A 238 8.12 17.53 -19.95
C ILE A 238 8.84 16.25 -20.40
N ILE A 239 8.11 15.17 -20.68
CA ILE A 239 8.70 13.89 -21.11
C ILE A 239 9.36 14.00 -22.49
N LEU A 240 8.65 14.55 -23.48
CA LEU A 240 9.13 14.67 -24.87
C LEU A 240 10.30 15.66 -25.01
N ARG A 241 10.45 16.59 -24.08
CA ARG A 241 11.59 17.51 -24.01
C ARG A 241 12.81 16.92 -23.29
N ASN A 242 12.62 15.87 -22.49
CA ASN A 242 13.68 15.29 -21.66
C ASN A 242 13.78 13.76 -21.89
N ILE A 243 13.80 13.33 -23.16
CA ILE A 243 13.92 11.90 -23.47
C ILE A 243 15.36 11.46 -23.19
N PRO A 244 15.58 10.53 -22.25
CA PRO A 244 16.92 10.03 -21.97
C PRO A 244 17.42 9.17 -23.14
N VAL A 245 18.62 9.45 -23.64
CA VAL A 245 19.23 8.69 -24.75
C VAL A 245 20.41 7.86 -24.28
N GLU A 246 21.21 8.40 -23.35
CA GLU A 246 22.35 7.70 -22.80
C GLU A 246 22.25 7.55 -21.28
N PHE A 247 22.62 6.35 -20.81
CA PHE A 247 22.67 6.00 -19.40
C PHE A 247 24.08 5.53 -19.07
N THR A 248 24.70 6.16 -18.08
CA THR A 248 25.95 5.67 -17.51
C THR A 248 25.69 5.02 -16.15
N PRO A 249 26.30 3.86 -15.85
CA PRO A 249 26.25 3.31 -14.51
C PRO A 249 26.86 4.32 -13.56
N TRP A 250 26.09 4.71 -12.56
CA TRP A 250 26.50 5.68 -11.56
C TRP A 250 26.18 5.13 -10.19
N LEU A 251 27.16 5.16 -9.30
CA LEU A 251 26.97 4.75 -7.93
C LEU A 251 26.45 5.96 -7.15
N LEU A 252 25.13 5.95 -6.89
CA LEU A 252 24.48 6.97 -6.10
C LEU A 252 24.93 6.81 -4.65
N ILE A 253 25.56 7.84 -4.09
CA ILE A 253 25.97 7.88 -2.69
C ILE A 253 24.89 8.66 -1.94
N ALA A 254 24.11 7.97 -1.12
CA ALA A 254 23.11 8.56 -0.25
C ALA A 254 23.64 8.59 1.19
N ASP A 255 23.89 9.78 1.73
CA ASP A 255 24.18 9.96 3.14
C ASP A 255 22.89 9.78 3.96
N LEU A 256 22.83 8.71 4.74
CA LEU A 256 21.66 8.33 5.52
C LEU A 256 21.29 9.34 6.61
N THR A 257 22.20 10.24 6.96
CA THR A 257 21.99 11.28 7.97
C THR A 257 21.23 12.50 7.44
N ARG A 258 21.12 12.62 6.11
CA ARG A 258 20.53 13.79 5.44
C ARG A 258 19.39 13.37 4.51
N GLN A 259 18.60 14.35 4.10
CA GLN A 259 17.62 14.19 3.02
C GLN A 259 18.35 14.09 1.67
N ASN A 260 17.83 13.27 0.74
CA ASN A 260 18.36 13.16 -0.61
C ASN A 260 17.22 13.04 -1.63
N THR A 261 16.89 14.15 -2.29
CA THR A 261 15.78 14.21 -3.26
C THR A 261 15.80 13.13 -4.34
N THR A 262 16.98 12.63 -4.73
CA THR A 262 17.09 11.52 -5.69
C THR A 262 16.58 10.22 -5.07
N MET A 263 17.00 9.91 -3.84
CA MET A 263 16.51 8.76 -3.09
C MET A 263 15.01 8.87 -2.82
N ASN A 264 14.53 10.06 -2.43
CA ASN A 264 13.10 10.32 -2.20
C ASN A 264 12.25 10.02 -3.45
N THR A 265 12.76 10.39 -4.63
CA THR A 265 12.12 10.10 -5.91
C THR A 265 12.13 8.61 -6.22
N ILE A 266 13.26 7.93 -5.97
CA ILE A 266 13.38 6.48 -6.13
C ILE A 266 12.38 5.75 -5.22
N THR A 267 12.29 6.14 -3.95
CA THR A 267 11.33 5.58 -2.99
C THR A 267 9.90 5.81 -3.47
N ALA A 268 9.53 7.03 -3.89
CA ALA A 268 8.17 7.30 -4.37
C ALA A 268 7.77 6.44 -5.58
N ILE A 269 8.71 6.26 -6.53
CA ILE A 269 8.53 5.36 -7.68
C ILE A 269 8.45 3.91 -7.20
N GLY A 270 9.31 3.50 -6.26
CA GLY A 270 9.30 2.19 -5.61
C GLY A 270 7.96 1.87 -4.95
N THR A 271 7.41 2.80 -4.17
CA THR A 271 6.09 2.69 -3.54
C THR A 271 5.01 2.49 -4.58
N PHE A 272 5.00 3.34 -5.63
CA PHE A 272 4.03 3.24 -6.72
C PHE A 272 4.08 1.86 -7.39
N LEU A 273 5.27 1.41 -7.78
CA LEU A 273 5.47 0.12 -8.44
C LEU A 273 5.11 -1.05 -7.52
N THR A 274 5.45 -0.97 -6.23
CA THR A 274 5.13 -1.96 -5.22
C THR A 274 3.62 -2.11 -5.06
N VAL A 275 2.88 -1.01 -4.93
CA VAL A 275 1.42 -1.01 -4.80
C VAL A 275 0.77 -1.56 -6.08
N MET A 276 1.26 -1.15 -7.25
CA MET A 276 0.79 -1.65 -8.54
C MET A 276 1.03 -3.15 -8.70
N HIS A 277 2.23 -3.62 -8.41
CA HIS A 277 2.61 -5.03 -8.48
C HIS A 277 1.78 -5.88 -7.50
N ALA A 278 1.67 -5.45 -6.25
CA ALA A 278 0.89 -6.17 -5.24
C ALA A 278 -0.60 -6.22 -5.61
N SER A 279 -1.16 -5.12 -6.11
CA SER A 279 -2.54 -5.06 -6.59
C SER A 279 -2.75 -5.99 -7.78
N TYR A 280 -1.88 -5.92 -8.79
CA TYR A 280 -1.97 -6.76 -9.98
C TYR A 280 -1.92 -8.25 -9.63
N THR A 281 -0.94 -8.64 -8.81
CA THR A 281 -0.78 -10.04 -8.37
C THR A 281 -2.00 -10.53 -7.61
N ARG A 282 -2.55 -9.72 -6.69
CA ARG A 282 -3.78 -10.06 -5.96
C ARG A 282 -4.98 -10.20 -6.89
N HIS A 283 -5.21 -9.22 -7.77
CA HIS A 283 -6.35 -9.25 -8.69
C HIS A 283 -6.24 -10.40 -9.71
N ARG A 284 -5.02 -10.81 -10.09
CA ARG A 284 -4.79 -12.01 -10.92
C ARG A 284 -5.14 -13.31 -10.20
N ILE A 285 -4.88 -13.39 -8.89
CA ILE A 285 -5.30 -14.54 -8.07
C ILE A 285 -6.84 -14.59 -8.02
N ASP A 286 -7.49 -13.45 -7.77
CA ASP A 286 -8.96 -13.35 -7.79
C ASP A 286 -9.55 -13.83 -9.13
N VAL A 287 -8.94 -13.41 -10.27
CA VAL A 287 -9.30 -13.85 -11.62
C VAL A 287 -9.17 -15.36 -11.79
N ALA A 288 -8.02 -15.94 -11.43
CA ALA A 288 -7.78 -17.37 -11.61
C ALA A 288 -8.75 -18.24 -10.78
N ILE A 289 -9.18 -17.75 -9.63
CA ILE A 289 -10.17 -18.46 -8.80
C ILE A 289 -11.58 -18.25 -9.37
N ALA A 290 -11.92 -17.07 -9.90
CA ALA A 290 -13.20 -16.79 -10.54
C ALA A 290 -13.41 -17.64 -11.80
N GLU A 291 -12.36 -17.82 -12.61
CA GLU A 291 -12.35 -18.72 -13.76
C GLU A 291 -12.66 -20.17 -13.34
N LYS A 292 -12.05 -20.65 -12.25
CA LYS A 292 -12.31 -22.00 -11.71
C LYS A 292 -13.75 -22.21 -11.24
N ARG A 293 -14.48 -21.13 -10.94
CA ARG A 293 -15.89 -21.17 -10.54
C ARG A 293 -16.86 -20.98 -11.70
N GLY A 294 -16.35 -20.89 -12.93
CA GLY A 294 -17.18 -20.74 -14.11
C GLY A 294 -17.84 -19.36 -14.24
N ILE A 295 -17.30 -18.31 -13.58
CA ILE A 295 -17.80 -16.95 -13.80
C ILE A 295 -17.51 -16.56 -15.27
N PRO A 296 -18.48 -15.95 -15.97
CA PRO A 296 -18.26 -15.43 -17.31
C PRO A 296 -17.06 -14.47 -17.39
N GLY A 297 -16.19 -14.70 -18.36
CA GLY A 297 -14.93 -13.95 -18.52
C GLY A 297 -15.12 -12.44 -18.74
N ASP A 298 -16.27 -12.02 -19.27
CA ASP A 298 -16.63 -10.61 -19.45
C ASP A 298 -16.88 -9.90 -18.10
N ILE A 299 -17.50 -10.59 -17.14
CA ILE A 299 -17.68 -10.09 -15.76
C ILE A 299 -16.32 -10.03 -15.06
N ILE A 300 -15.52 -11.10 -15.17
CA ILE A 300 -14.18 -11.16 -14.59
C ILE A 300 -13.31 -10.00 -15.09
N TYR A 301 -13.29 -9.78 -16.41
CA TYR A 301 -12.51 -8.70 -17.01
C TYR A 301 -12.97 -7.31 -16.55
N LYS A 302 -14.28 -7.10 -16.44
CA LYS A 302 -14.86 -5.83 -15.99
C LYS A 302 -14.44 -5.53 -14.53
N VAL A 303 -14.61 -6.50 -13.63
CA VAL A 303 -14.24 -6.35 -12.21
C VAL A 303 -12.73 -6.15 -12.06
N PHE A 304 -11.92 -6.93 -12.78
CA PHE A 304 -10.47 -6.79 -12.77
C PHE A 304 -10.04 -5.38 -13.19
N LYS A 305 -10.61 -4.85 -14.28
CA LYS A 305 -10.30 -3.52 -14.79
C LYS A 305 -10.67 -2.43 -13.79
N GLU A 306 -11.84 -2.52 -13.17
CA GLU A 306 -12.30 -1.55 -12.17
C GLU A 306 -11.42 -1.54 -10.92
N LYS A 307 -11.08 -2.73 -10.39
CA LYS A 307 -10.15 -2.89 -9.29
C LYS A 307 -8.75 -2.34 -9.63
N MET A 308 -8.25 -2.57 -10.84
CA MET A 308 -6.97 -2.04 -11.29
C MET A 308 -6.97 -0.52 -11.42
N GLU A 309 -8.05 0.09 -11.90
CA GLU A 309 -8.18 1.55 -11.97
C GLU A 309 -8.12 2.19 -10.58
N GLN A 310 -8.82 1.59 -9.60
CA GLN A 310 -8.78 2.04 -8.21
C GLN A 310 -7.38 1.86 -7.60
N SER A 311 -6.75 0.71 -7.83
CA SER A 311 -5.37 0.46 -7.39
C SER A 311 -4.37 1.46 -7.97
N PHE A 312 -4.53 1.86 -9.24
CA PHE A 312 -3.69 2.88 -9.86
C PHE A 312 -3.85 4.24 -9.18
N LYS A 313 -5.08 4.70 -8.94
CA LYS A 313 -5.34 5.96 -8.22
C LYS A 313 -4.70 5.95 -6.83
N ASN A 314 -4.89 4.86 -6.10
CA ASN A 314 -4.29 4.69 -4.77
C ASN A 314 -2.77 4.69 -4.85
N ALA A 315 -2.16 4.02 -5.83
CA ALA A 315 -0.72 3.99 -6.01
C ALA A 315 -0.15 5.39 -6.30
N VAL A 316 -0.82 6.20 -7.13
CA VAL A 316 -0.41 7.59 -7.40
C VAL A 316 -0.45 8.43 -6.13
N ILE A 317 -1.56 8.35 -5.37
CA ILE A 317 -1.71 9.11 -4.12
C ILE A 317 -0.64 8.69 -3.11
N LEU A 318 -0.39 7.39 -2.97
CA LEU A 318 0.64 6.87 -2.06
C LEU A 318 2.04 7.25 -2.50
N GLY A 319 2.36 7.21 -3.79
CA GLY A 319 3.67 7.63 -4.31
C GLY A 319 3.92 9.13 -4.09
N ILE A 320 2.93 9.99 -4.34
CA ILE A 320 3.02 11.43 -4.06
C ILE A 320 3.16 11.66 -2.54
N GLY A 321 2.35 10.98 -1.73
CA GLY A 321 2.43 11.06 -0.27
C GLY A 321 3.79 10.63 0.26
N ALA A 322 4.35 9.54 -0.27
CA ALA A 322 5.69 9.08 0.03
C ALA A 322 6.73 10.16 -0.28
N PHE A 323 6.73 10.72 -1.50
CA PHE A 323 7.66 11.80 -1.88
C PHE A 323 7.59 13.03 -0.95
N LEU A 324 6.37 13.47 -0.61
CA LEU A 324 6.18 14.64 0.25
C LEU A 324 6.66 14.41 1.68
N ILE A 325 6.41 13.21 2.22
CA ILE A 325 6.85 12.83 3.57
C ILE A 325 8.37 12.61 3.59
N THR A 326 8.93 11.93 2.59
CA THR A 326 10.37 11.64 2.51
C THR A 326 11.21 12.91 2.34
N ASN A 327 10.67 13.93 1.68
CA ASN A 327 11.28 15.27 1.64
C ASN A 327 11.44 15.96 2.99
N GLN A 328 10.86 15.43 4.08
CA GLN A 328 10.96 16.02 5.41
C GLN A 328 11.82 15.17 6.38
N ILE A 329 12.37 14.03 5.94
CA ILE A 329 13.01 13.05 6.85
C ILE A 329 14.35 12.53 6.31
N PRO A 330 15.27 12.04 7.16
CA PRO A 330 16.56 11.52 6.71
C PRO A 330 16.45 10.24 5.85
N CYS A 331 17.41 10.04 4.94
CA CYS A 331 17.45 8.88 4.03
C CYS A 331 17.52 7.52 4.73
N ALA A 332 18.00 7.46 5.99
CA ALA A 332 17.93 6.25 6.79
C ALA A 332 16.51 5.67 6.89
N PHE A 333 15.52 6.55 7.07
CA PHE A 333 14.13 6.13 7.12
C PHE A 333 13.66 5.60 5.77
N GLU A 334 14.02 6.27 4.67
CA GLU A 334 13.70 5.83 3.31
C GLU A 334 14.28 4.47 2.97
N LEU A 335 15.53 4.22 3.37
CA LEU A 335 16.18 2.93 3.17
C LEU A 335 15.44 1.82 3.92
N SER A 336 14.95 2.11 5.13
CA SER A 336 14.09 1.17 5.88
C SER A 336 12.76 0.92 5.16
N VAL A 337 12.09 1.97 4.67
CA VAL A 337 10.84 1.86 3.90
C VAL A 337 11.05 1.06 2.61
N ALA A 338 12.09 1.36 1.84
CA ALA A 338 12.45 0.62 0.63
C ALA A 338 12.70 -0.87 0.92
N THR A 339 13.32 -1.18 2.07
CA THR A 339 13.49 -2.58 2.51
C THR A 339 12.14 -3.26 2.72
N PHE A 340 11.19 -2.59 3.37
CA PHE A 340 9.84 -3.13 3.55
C PHE A 340 9.12 -3.32 2.22
N GLU A 341 9.26 -2.39 1.28
CA GLU A 341 8.66 -2.50 -0.06
C GLU A 341 9.22 -3.68 -0.84
N VAL A 342 10.54 -3.86 -0.85
CA VAL A 342 11.19 -5.01 -1.49
C VAL A 342 10.72 -6.31 -0.84
N LEU A 343 10.72 -6.39 0.49
CA LEU A 343 10.23 -7.56 1.22
C LEU A 343 8.75 -7.84 0.92
N TYR A 344 7.94 -6.79 0.71
CA TYR A 344 6.53 -6.92 0.37
C TYR A 344 6.32 -7.39 -1.08
N ILE A 345 7.11 -6.91 -2.05
CA ILE A 345 7.15 -7.43 -3.42
C ILE A 345 7.54 -8.92 -3.43
N LEU A 346 8.49 -9.30 -2.57
CA LEU A 346 8.96 -10.68 -2.45
C LEU A 346 8.01 -11.58 -1.63
N SER A 347 7.11 -11.01 -0.82
CA SER A 347 6.22 -11.75 0.09
C SER A 347 5.38 -12.82 -0.64
N PRO A 348 4.71 -12.52 -1.78
CA PRO A 348 3.94 -13.51 -2.53
C PRO A 348 4.76 -14.73 -2.98
N TYR A 349 6.07 -14.54 -3.21
CA TYR A 349 6.97 -15.58 -3.70
C TYR A 349 7.67 -16.36 -2.59
N THR A 350 7.72 -15.80 -1.38
CA THR A 350 8.48 -16.32 -0.24
C THR A 350 7.57 -16.63 0.94
N PHE A 351 7.26 -15.62 1.74
CA PHE A 351 6.51 -15.73 2.98
C PHE A 351 5.09 -16.26 2.75
N ASP A 352 4.37 -15.76 1.76
CA ASP A 352 2.99 -16.16 1.50
C ASP A 352 2.91 -17.64 1.08
N LYS A 353 3.88 -18.13 0.31
CA LYS A 353 3.98 -19.57 0.00
C LYS A 353 4.24 -20.42 1.23
N LEU A 354 5.12 -19.97 2.11
CA LEU A 354 5.42 -20.66 3.37
C LEU A 354 4.20 -20.67 4.28
N LEU A 355 3.44 -19.59 4.32
CA LEU A 355 2.21 -19.44 5.08
C LEU A 355 1.07 -20.32 4.53
N ILE A 356 0.90 -20.39 3.21
CA ILE A 356 -0.06 -21.28 2.56
C ILE A 356 0.28 -22.75 2.86
N ARG A 357 1.56 -23.14 2.77
CA ARG A 357 2.03 -24.49 3.12
C ARG A 357 1.82 -24.84 4.60
N ALA A 358 1.87 -23.84 5.49
CA ALA A 358 1.62 -24.00 6.92
C ALA A 358 0.12 -24.06 7.30
N GLY A 359 -0.79 -24.20 6.31
CA GLY A 359 -2.21 -24.41 6.54
C GLY A 359 -3.08 -23.14 6.47
N ALA A 360 -2.59 -22.04 5.90
CA ALA A 360 -3.39 -20.83 5.67
C ALA A 360 -4.22 -20.86 4.35
N GLY A 361 -4.29 -22.00 3.66
CA GLY A 361 -4.86 -22.13 2.31
C GLY A 361 -6.36 -21.82 2.17
N GLY A 362 -7.16 -21.95 3.23
CA GLY A 362 -8.62 -21.68 3.18
C GLY A 362 -8.99 -20.23 2.85
N TRP A 363 -8.05 -19.31 2.98
CA TRP A 363 -8.23 -17.88 2.73
C TRP A 363 -8.43 -17.50 1.26
N ALA A 364 -7.77 -18.23 0.34
CA ALA A 364 -7.90 -17.99 -1.09
C ALA A 364 -9.21 -18.59 -1.65
N ASP A 365 -9.60 -19.76 -1.14
CA ASP A 365 -10.77 -20.50 -1.60
C ASP A 365 -12.12 -19.96 -1.12
N GLN A 366 -12.18 -19.00 -0.19
CA GLN A 366 -13.47 -18.48 0.32
C GLN A 366 -13.84 -17.09 -0.24
N ARG A 367 -12.85 -16.23 -0.53
CA ARG A 367 -13.07 -14.85 -1.02
C ARG A 367 -13.78 -14.73 -2.37
N VAL A 368 -13.76 -15.79 -3.17
CA VAL A 368 -14.30 -15.75 -4.53
C VAL A 368 -15.74 -16.24 -4.58
N GLU A 369 -16.23 -16.91 -3.54
CA GLU A 369 -17.65 -17.33 -3.45
C GLU A 369 -18.55 -16.09 -3.33
N GLU A 370 -18.07 -15.08 -2.62
CA GLU A 370 -18.83 -13.88 -2.27
C GLU A 370 -18.81 -12.81 -3.37
N VAL A 371 -17.70 -12.66 -4.12
CA VAL A 371 -17.66 -11.75 -5.29
C VAL A 371 -18.61 -12.24 -6.39
N VAL A 372 -18.76 -13.56 -6.54
CA VAL A 372 -19.74 -14.15 -7.47
C VAL A 372 -21.15 -13.78 -7.05
N VAL A 373 -21.52 -14.07 -5.78
CA VAL A 373 -22.87 -13.89 -5.25
C VAL A 373 -23.31 -12.43 -5.27
N THR A 374 -22.42 -11.52 -4.87
CA THR A 374 -22.72 -10.08 -4.78
C THR A 374 -22.86 -9.41 -6.16
N GLU A 375 -22.09 -9.85 -7.17
CA GLU A 375 -22.24 -9.36 -8.55
C GLU A 375 -23.44 -10.00 -9.26
N THR A 376 -23.76 -11.28 -9.01
CA THR A 376 -24.99 -11.91 -9.55
C THR A 376 -26.24 -11.26 -8.98
N GLU A 377 -26.30 -10.98 -7.67
CA GLU A 377 -27.42 -10.23 -7.06
C GLU A 377 -27.55 -8.81 -7.62
N LYS A 378 -26.42 -8.11 -7.86
CA LYS A 378 -26.44 -6.78 -8.49
C LYS A 378 -26.87 -6.84 -9.95
N LEU A 379 -26.56 -7.89 -10.69
CA LEU A 379 -26.98 -8.07 -12.08
C LEU A 379 -28.47 -8.43 -12.18
N GLU A 380 -28.97 -9.30 -11.31
CA GLU A 380 -30.39 -9.64 -11.24
C GLU A 380 -31.26 -8.44 -10.86
N ASN A 381 -30.83 -7.63 -9.88
CA ASN A 381 -31.54 -6.41 -9.47
C ASN A 381 -31.47 -5.26 -10.50
N ASN A 382 -30.59 -5.32 -11.50
CA ASN A 382 -30.52 -4.34 -12.58
C ASN A 382 -31.20 -4.81 -13.88
N LEU A 383 -31.69 -6.06 -13.93
CA LEU A 383 -32.37 -6.67 -15.07
C LEU A 383 -33.86 -6.93 -14.83
N GLY A 384 -34.34 -6.87 -13.59
CA GLY A 384 -35.74 -6.64 -13.23
C GLY A 384 -36.07 -5.16 -13.20
#